data_AF-A0A5K7YR55-F1
#
_entry.id   AF-A0A5K7YR55-F1
#
_cell.length_a   1.000
_cell.length_b   1.000
_cell.length_c   1.000
_cell.angle_alpha   90.00
_cell.angle_beta   90.00
_cell.angle_gamma   90.00
#
_symmetry.space_group_name_H-M   'P 1'
#
loop_
_entity.id
_entity.type
_entity.pdbx_description
1 polymer ?
#
loop_
_entity_poly.entity_id
_entity_poly.type
_entity_poly.pdbx_seq_one_letter_code
_entity_poly.pdbx_strand_id
1 'polypeptide(L)'
;MEIGPVAELPALNSFFERPRDREPNLAALRAFLAGQPADGPLIVLVTHFVTISAITGEAVSPGEGVVARLTGGGGVAVLGRLDFDF
;
A
#
# COMPACT_ATOMS: atom_id res chain seq x y z
N MET A 1 5.83 -16.28 7.84
CA MET A 1 6.02 -16.20 6.38
C MET A 1 7.27 -15.37 6.11
N GLU A 2 8.22 -15.87 5.32
CA GLU A 2 9.38 -15.09 4.86
C GLU A 2 9.06 -14.53 3.47
N ILE A 3 8.71 -13.24 3.38
CA ILE A 3 8.23 -12.59 2.15
C ILE A 3 9.38 -11.84 1.43
N GLY A 4 10.62 -12.24 1.71
CA GLY A 4 11.84 -11.59 1.22
C GLY A 4 12.44 -10.58 2.21
N PRO A 5 13.58 -9.96 1.84
CA PRO A 5 14.25 -8.98 2.68
C PRO A 5 13.40 -7.72 2.87
N VAL A 6 13.36 -7.19 4.08
CA VAL A 6 12.63 -5.96 4.40
C VAL A 6 13.41 -4.75 3.90
N ALA A 7 12.75 -3.90 3.11
CA ALA A 7 13.22 -2.56 2.78
C ALA A 7 12.28 -1.53 3.43
N GLU A 8 12.83 -0.63 4.22
CA GLU A 8 12.02 0.39 4.90
C GLU A 8 11.45 1.42 3.90
N LEU A 9 10.17 1.75 4.07
CA LEU A 9 9.51 2.82 3.34
C LEU A 9 8.66 3.64 4.33
N PRO A 10 9.18 4.77 4.86
CA PRO A 10 8.48 5.58 5.86
C PRO A 10 7.10 6.08 5.42
N ALA A 11 6.85 6.17 4.11
CA ALA A 11 5.55 6.53 3.54
C ALA A 11 4.43 5.52 3.88
N LEU A 12 4.77 4.30 4.30
CA LEU A 12 3.83 3.27 4.77
C LEU A 12 3.45 3.43 6.25
N ASN A 13 4.04 4.39 6.98
CA ASN A 13 3.74 4.57 8.39
C ASN A 13 2.28 4.98 8.62
N SER A 14 1.64 4.35 9.61
CA SER A 14 0.28 4.70 10.03
C SER A 14 0.19 6.16 10.44
N PHE A 15 -0.91 6.80 10.05
CA PHE A 15 -1.29 8.15 10.48
C PHE A 15 -2.47 8.14 11.46
N PHE A 16 -2.94 6.97 11.94
CA PHE A 16 -4.13 6.86 12.81
C PHE A 16 -4.02 7.73 14.07
N GLU A 17 -2.92 7.60 14.81
CA GLU A 17 -2.64 8.42 16.00
C GLU A 17 -1.91 9.74 15.67
N ARG A 18 -1.58 9.95 14.39
CA ARG A 18 -0.89 11.15 13.90
C ARG A 18 -1.55 11.69 12.63
N PRO A 19 -2.77 12.27 12.73
CA PRO A 19 -3.53 12.71 11.55
C PRO A 19 -2.78 13.73 10.67
N ARG A 20 -1.90 14.54 11.27
CA ARG A 20 -1.03 15.49 10.56
C ARG A 20 -0.09 14.83 9.55
N ASP A 21 0.25 13.56 9.75
CA ASP A 21 1.14 12.79 8.88
C ASP A 21 0.40 12.19 7.67
N ARG A 22 -0.94 12.26 7.63
CA ARG A 22 -1.77 11.65 6.57
C ARG A 22 -1.34 12.10 5.18
N GLU A 23 -1.46 13.39 4.89
CA GLU A 23 -1.16 13.90 3.54
C GLU A 23 0.32 13.73 3.15
N PRO A 24 1.30 14.06 4.02
CA PRO A 24 2.71 13.82 3.71
C PRO A 24 3.02 12.35 3.38
N ASN A 25 2.51 11.41 4.18
CA ASN A 25 2.76 9.98 3.96
C ASN A 25 2.08 9.47 2.68
N LEU A 26 0.81 9.85 2.45
CA LEU A 26 0.08 9.42 1.25
C LEU A 26 0.65 10.03 -0.02
N ALA A 27 1.11 11.29 0.00
CA ALA A 27 1.78 11.92 -1.13
C ALA A 27 3.10 11.20 -1.45
N ALA A 28 3.91 10.91 -0.44
CA ALA A 28 5.15 10.16 -0.61
C ALA A 28 4.90 8.73 -1.14
N LEU A 29 3.84 8.06 -0.68
CA LEU A 29 3.47 6.73 -1.14
C LEU A 29 3.01 6.74 -2.60
N ARG A 30 2.17 7.71 -3.00
CA ARG A 30 1.78 7.88 -4.41
C ARG A 30 2.99 8.19 -5.30
N ALA A 31 3.92 9.01 -4.84
CA ALA A 31 5.16 9.29 -5.56
C ALA A 31 6.03 8.04 -5.73
N PHE A 32 6.16 7.22 -4.68
CA PHE A 32 6.83 5.92 -4.74
C PHE A 32 6.17 5.01 -5.79
N LEU A 33 4.84 4.87 -5.75
CA LEU A 33 4.08 4.06 -6.71
C LEU A 33 4.20 4.58 -8.15
N ALA A 34 4.23 5.91 -8.34
CA ALA A 34 4.39 6.54 -9.65
C ALA A 34 5.76 6.24 -10.29
N GLY A 35 6.78 6.02 -9.47
CA GLY A 35 8.12 5.66 -9.92
C GLY A 35 8.29 4.18 -10.27
N GLN A 36 7.29 3.33 -10.02
CA GLN A 36 7.39 1.90 -10.30
C GLN A 36 6.97 1.58 -11.75
N PRO A 37 7.67 0.67 -12.44
CA PRO A 37 7.26 0.20 -13.76
C PRO A 37 5.95 -0.60 -13.67
N ALA A 38 5.01 -0.34 -14.59
CA ALA A 38 3.70 -1.00 -14.60
C ALA A 38 3.78 -2.51 -14.96
N ASP A 39 4.83 -2.90 -15.67
CA ASP A 39 5.21 -4.27 -16.03
C ASP A 39 6.37 -4.81 -15.16
N GLY A 40 6.64 -4.13 -14.03
CA GLY A 40 7.64 -4.52 -13.07
C GLY A 40 7.34 -5.81 -12.31
N PRO A 41 8.29 -6.28 -11.49
CA PRO A 41 8.04 -7.37 -10.55
C PRO A 41 6.94 -7.01 -9.55
N LEU A 42 6.31 -8.03 -8.97
CA LEU A 42 5.37 -7.84 -7.87
C LEU A 42 6.05 -7.16 -6.69
N ILE A 43 5.45 -6.06 -6.21
CA ILE A 43 5.89 -5.35 -5.00
C ILE A 43 4.88 -5.65 -3.90
N VAL A 44 5.36 -6.15 -2.76
CA VAL A 44 4.53 -6.38 -1.57
C VAL A 44 4.76 -5.23 -0.59
N LEU A 45 3.70 -4.50 -0.27
CA LEU A 45 3.72 -3.40 0.69
C LEU A 45 2.94 -3.82 1.94
N VAL A 46 3.59 -3.73 3.10
CA VAL A 46 2.98 -4.06 4.40
C VAL A 46 2.71 -2.77 5.16
N THR A 47 1.45 -2.52 5.48
CA THR A 47 1.03 -1.29 6.16
C THR A 47 -0.28 -1.51 6.92
N HIS A 48 -0.90 -0.43 7.39
CA HIS A 48 -2.07 -0.43 8.25
C HIS A 48 -3.34 -0.15 7.43
N PHE A 49 -4.50 -0.56 7.97
CA PHE A 49 -5.83 -0.33 7.40
C PHE A 49 -6.05 1.10 6.89
N VAL A 50 -5.65 2.12 7.66
CA VAL A 50 -5.86 3.54 7.29
C VAL A 50 -5.08 3.95 6.04
N THR A 51 -3.90 3.37 5.83
CA THR A 51 -3.07 3.63 4.65
C THR A 51 -3.59 2.85 3.45
N ILE A 52 -3.97 1.58 3.65
CA ILE A 52 -4.57 0.74 2.59
C ILE A 52 -5.81 1.43 2.03
N SER A 53 -6.79 1.71 2.90
CA SER A 53 -8.05 2.34 2.50
C SER A 53 -7.87 3.69 1.81
N ALA A 54 -6.90 4.51 2.23
CA ALA A 54 -6.66 5.81 1.61
C ALA A 54 -6.01 5.72 0.20
N ILE A 55 -5.28 4.64 -0.10
CA ILE A 55 -4.65 4.42 -1.40
C ILE A 55 -5.58 3.67 -2.34
N THR A 56 -6.24 2.61 -1.85
CA THR A 56 -7.00 1.67 -2.67
C THR A 56 -8.50 1.93 -2.67
N GLY A 57 -9.02 2.65 -1.67
CA GLY A 57 -10.47 2.77 -1.42
C GLY A 57 -11.09 1.57 -0.71
N GLU A 58 -10.31 0.51 -0.42
CA GLU A 58 -10.81 -0.75 0.13
C GLU A 58 -10.60 -0.83 1.65
N ALA A 59 -11.59 -1.41 2.33
CA ALA A 59 -11.45 -1.82 3.72
C ALA A 59 -10.94 -3.26 3.81
N VAL A 60 -10.03 -3.52 4.75
CA VAL A 60 -9.45 -4.85 5.02
C VAL A 60 -9.44 -5.14 6.51
N SER A 61 -9.57 -6.43 6.87
CA SER A 61 -9.38 -6.92 8.23
C SER A 61 -7.89 -7.11 8.55
N PRO A 62 -7.50 -7.28 9.83
CA PRO A 62 -6.14 -7.67 10.17
C PRO A 62 -5.73 -8.95 9.44
N GLY A 63 -4.55 -8.95 8.82
CA GLY A 63 -4.05 -10.10 8.08
C GLY A 63 -4.54 -10.20 6.63
N GLU A 64 -5.52 -9.41 6.20
CA GLU A 64 -5.97 -9.34 4.80
C GLU A 64 -5.16 -8.32 3.99
N GLY A 65 -5.28 -8.39 2.66
CA GLY A 65 -4.62 -7.47 1.72
C GLY A 65 -5.46 -7.11 0.50
N VAL A 66 -4.89 -6.29 -0.37
CA VAL A 66 -5.49 -5.86 -1.64
C VAL A 66 -4.50 -6.13 -2.76
N VAL A 67 -4.95 -6.80 -3.83
CA VAL A 67 -4.21 -6.83 -5.10
C VAL A 67 -4.64 -5.64 -5.92
N ALA A 68 -3.68 -4.83 -6.36
CA ALA A 68 -3.95 -3.72 -7.25
C ALA A 68 -2.90 -3.65 -8.36
N ARG A 69 -3.32 -3.16 -9.52
CA ARG A 69 -2.47 -2.82 -10.66
C ARG A 69 -2.17 -1.33 -10.61
N LEU A 70 -0.92 -0.95 -10.86
CA LEU A 70 -0.57 0.46 -10.99
C LEU A 70 -1.29 1.08 -12.19
N THR A 71 -1.90 2.23 -11.96
CA THR A 71 -2.35 3.14 -13.01
C THR A 71 -1.37 4.32 -13.01
N GLY A 72 -0.88 4.72 -14.19
CA GLY A 72 0.21 5.70 -14.30
C GLY A 72 0.01 6.94 -13.41
N GLY A 73 1.11 7.55 -12.97
CA GLY A 73 1.06 8.72 -12.07
C GLY A 73 0.78 8.38 -10.60
N GLY A 74 0.99 7.13 -10.18
CA GLY A 74 0.88 6.71 -8.77
C GLY A 74 -0.53 6.35 -8.32
N GLY A 75 -1.44 6.17 -9.28
CA GLY A 75 -2.75 5.60 -9.03
C GLY A 75 -2.69 4.07 -8.95
N VAL A 76 -3.77 3.48 -8.44
CA VAL A 76 -3.95 2.03 -8.42
C VAL A 76 -5.37 1.67 -8.87
N ALA A 77 -5.50 0.57 -9.60
CA ALA A 77 -6.76 -0.09 -9.92
C ALA A 77 -6.83 -1.40 -9.14
N VAL A 78 -7.77 -1.49 -8.21
CA VAL A 78 -8.00 -2.69 -7.40
C VAL A 78 -8.45 -3.84 -8.31
N LEU A 79 -7.83 -5.00 -8.14
CA LEU A 79 -8.17 -6.24 -8.84
C LEU A 79 -8.91 -7.22 -7.94
N GLY A 80 -8.71 -7.13 -6.62
CA GLY A 80 -9.38 -7.97 -5.65
C GLY A 80 -8.78 -7.84 -4.25
N ARG A 81 -9.41 -8.53 -3.29
CA ARG A 81 -8.91 -8.67 -1.91
C ARG A 81 -8.22 -10.02 -1.76
N LEU A 82 -7.24 -10.07 -0.86
CA LEU A 82 -6.56 -11.28 -0.44
C LEU A 82 -6.93 -11.58 1.00
N ASP A 83 -7.32 -12.82 1.22
CA ASP A 83 -7.34 -13.43 2.53
C ASP A 83 -6.10 -14.31 2.66
N PHE A 84 -5.47 -14.30 3.83
CA PHE A 84 -4.27 -15.05 4.13
C PHE A 84 -4.49 -16.05 5.28
N ASP A 85 -5.74 -16.44 5.54
CA ASP A 85 -6.15 -17.49 6.47
C ASP A 85 -5.03 -18.52 6.73
N PHE A 86 -4.53 -18.51 7.97
CA PHE A 86 -3.58 -19.47 8.51
C PHE A 86 -4.32 -20.51 9.36
#